data_AF-A0A5E4JS01-F1
#
_entry.id   AF-A0A5E4JS01-F1
#
_cell.length_a   1.000
_cell.length_b   1.000
_cell.length_c   1.000
_cell.angle_alpha   90.00
_cell.angle_beta   90.00
_cell.angle_gamma   90.00
#
_symmetry.space_group_name_H-M   'P 1'
#
loop_
_entity.id
_entity.type
_entity.pdbx_description
1 polymer ?
#
loop_
_entity_poly.entity_id
_entity_poly.type
_entity_poly.pdbx_seq_one_letter_code
_entity_poly.pdbx_strand_id
1 'polypeptide(L)'
;MAAPKSPRKGSLQYWPRKRISKFLPSVNWSALNSSKPLKGFICYKAGMMSAYVKDETPDSMTKGKKIIVPVTILECPSMKIFSVRLYKHGIVKTEVLGDNLDKELKRVLKLPKENKNEAIKELEKIKPENYDELRIICYSQPKKAQIKKTPDLVEVGLSGSISEKLSFVKERIGKEIYVSDFFEKGQLVDTRGLTKGKGLCGPVKRMGLSLKSHKSEKGVRRPGSLGPWHPRRVTFRVAQAGQVGLFTRVIYNNKVLDVGKAGSRKELTNIKNYGNVNSDFVIVQGSVQGTAKRQLIITQPLRVTKKQNKKSLELIEIR
;
A
#
# COMPACT_ATOMS: atom_id res chain seq x y z
N MET A 1 30.22 32.44 22.53
CA MET A 1 28.88 31.91 22.83
C MET A 1 28.77 30.48 22.30
N ALA A 2 28.20 29.57 23.08
CA ALA A 2 27.89 28.22 22.59
C ALA A 2 26.82 28.29 21.49
N ALA A 3 26.99 27.52 20.42
CA ALA A 3 25.99 27.45 19.36
C ALA A 3 24.68 26.86 19.90
N PRO A 4 23.50 27.42 19.52
CA PRO A 4 22.22 26.88 19.94
C PRO A 4 22.03 25.46 19.42
N LYS A 5 21.56 24.56 20.29
CA LYS A 5 21.29 23.17 19.91
C LYS A 5 20.03 23.09 19.05
N SER A 6 20.05 22.28 18.00
CA SER A 6 18.86 22.00 17.20
C SER A 6 18.83 20.54 16.74
N PRO A 7 17.64 19.95 16.55
CA PRO A 7 17.53 18.62 15.97
C PRO A 7 18.09 18.58 14.55
N ARG A 8 18.66 17.43 14.19
CA ARG A 8 19.12 17.17 12.83
C ARG A 8 17.99 17.38 11.81
N LYS A 9 18.36 17.83 10.61
CA LYS A 9 17.41 17.99 9.50
C LYS A 9 17.27 16.68 8.72
N GLY A 10 16.06 16.11 8.74
CA GLY A 10 15.73 14.87 8.06
C GLY A 10 16.10 13.59 8.83
N SER A 11 15.20 12.61 8.76
CA SER A 11 15.42 11.27 9.33
C SER A 11 16.44 10.47 8.49
N LEU A 12 17.29 9.70 9.19
CA LEU A 12 18.20 8.70 8.62
C LEU A 12 17.57 7.33 8.40
N GLN A 13 16.44 7.04 9.04
CA GLN A 13 15.77 5.73 8.93
C GLN A 13 15.41 5.40 7.47
N TYR A 14 15.20 6.42 6.64
CA TYR A 14 14.86 6.28 5.23
C TYR A 14 16.05 6.46 4.30
N TRP A 15 17.28 6.29 4.80
CA TRP A 15 18.48 6.26 3.98
C TRP A 15 18.74 4.83 3.45
N PRO A 16 19.24 4.67 2.22
CA PRO A 16 19.45 5.69 1.19
C PRO A 16 18.14 6.16 0.54
N ARG A 17 18.04 7.47 0.27
CA ARG A 17 16.91 8.06 -0.45
C ARG A 17 17.11 7.91 -1.96
N LYS A 18 16.80 6.73 -2.50
CA LYS A 18 16.94 6.36 -3.91
C LYS A 18 15.61 6.02 -4.58
N ARG A 19 15.58 6.02 -5.91
CA ARG A 19 14.42 5.52 -6.67
C ARG A 19 14.22 4.03 -6.36
N ILE A 20 12.96 3.63 -6.32
CA ILE A 20 12.60 2.23 -6.13
C ILE A 20 12.92 1.39 -7.37
N SER A 21 13.15 0.08 -7.18
CA SER A 21 13.27 -0.91 -8.25
C SER A 21 11.93 -1.51 -8.69
N LYS A 22 10.99 -1.72 -7.74
CA LYS A 22 9.66 -2.31 -7.98
C LYS A 22 8.54 -1.32 -7.67
N PHE A 23 7.50 -1.28 -8.51
CA PHE A 23 6.40 -0.33 -8.34
C PHE A 23 5.43 -0.71 -7.21
N LEU A 24 5.09 -1.99 -7.09
CA LEU A 24 4.45 -2.53 -5.89
C LEU A 24 5.51 -2.91 -4.86
N PRO A 25 5.40 -2.43 -3.60
CA PRO A 25 6.31 -2.83 -2.55
C PRO A 25 6.07 -4.28 -2.13
N SER A 26 7.12 -4.99 -1.75
CA SER A 26 7.00 -6.26 -1.05
C SER A 26 6.57 -6.03 0.40
N VAL A 27 5.84 -7.00 0.96
CA VAL A 27 5.31 -6.94 2.31
C VAL A 27 5.92 -8.06 3.15
N ASN A 28 6.21 -7.77 4.43
CA ASN A 28 6.55 -8.80 5.39
C ASN A 28 5.26 -9.42 5.95
N TRP A 29 4.81 -10.53 5.36
CA TRP A 29 3.52 -11.16 5.66
C TRP A 29 3.48 -11.95 6.97
N SER A 30 4.62 -12.45 7.44
CA SER A 30 4.72 -13.19 8.70
C SER A 30 4.46 -12.30 9.92
N ALA A 31 4.82 -11.02 9.83
CA ALA A 31 4.61 -10.05 10.91
C ALA A 31 3.15 -9.57 11.05
N LEU A 32 2.28 -9.88 10.08
CA LEU A 32 0.89 -9.44 10.08
C LEU A 32 -0.02 -10.51 10.65
N ASN A 33 -0.73 -10.16 11.73
CA ASN A 33 -1.81 -10.98 12.26
C ASN A 33 -3.15 -10.53 11.67
N SER A 34 -3.99 -11.49 11.32
CA SER A 34 -5.30 -11.24 10.72
C SER A 34 -6.26 -12.33 11.16
N SER A 35 -7.49 -11.94 11.50
CA SER A 35 -8.62 -12.86 11.63
C SER A 35 -9.18 -13.29 10.27
N LYS A 36 -9.02 -12.43 9.24
CA LYS A 36 -9.49 -12.69 7.88
C LYS A 36 -8.46 -13.49 7.07
N PRO A 37 -8.90 -14.44 6.22
CA PRO A 37 -8.01 -15.37 5.52
C PRO A 37 -6.98 -14.67 4.62
N LEU A 38 -7.35 -13.57 3.97
CA LEU A 38 -6.44 -12.76 3.14
C LEU A 38 -5.88 -11.57 3.92
N LYS A 39 -4.55 -11.42 3.95
CA LYS A 39 -3.89 -10.34 4.70
C LYS A 39 -3.76 -9.01 3.94
N GLY A 40 -3.96 -9.00 2.62
CA GLY A 40 -3.82 -7.78 1.84
C GLY A 40 -4.44 -7.85 0.44
N PHE A 41 -4.60 -6.68 -0.16
CA PHE A 41 -5.31 -6.48 -1.43
C PHE A 41 -4.67 -5.36 -2.25
N ILE A 42 -4.65 -5.51 -3.57
CA ILE A 42 -4.11 -4.51 -4.50
C ILE A 42 -5.20 -3.47 -4.77
N CYS A 43 -4.86 -2.20 -4.61
CA CYS A 43 -5.76 -1.10 -4.95
C CYS A 43 -5.04 -0.01 -5.75
N TYR A 44 -5.82 0.91 -6.29
CA TYR A 44 -5.35 2.06 -7.02
C TYR A 44 -5.90 3.32 -6.38
N LYS A 45 -5.03 4.29 -6.16
CA LYS A 45 -5.47 5.59 -5.64
C LYS A 45 -6.28 6.31 -6.71
N ALA A 46 -7.55 6.58 -6.43
CA ALA A 46 -8.40 7.38 -7.30
C ALA A 46 -8.16 8.88 -7.05
N GLY A 47 -8.55 9.36 -5.87
CA GLY A 47 -8.47 10.76 -5.51
C GLY A 47 -8.68 11.02 -4.02
N MET A 48 -8.78 12.30 -3.67
CA MET A 48 -9.14 12.75 -2.33
C MET A 48 -10.37 13.63 -2.40
N MET A 49 -11.24 13.49 -1.41
CA MET A 49 -12.48 14.24 -1.24
C MET A 49 -12.61 14.60 0.25
N SER A 50 -13.61 15.39 0.60
CA SER A 50 -13.99 15.63 2.00
C SER A 50 -15.24 14.80 2.31
N ALA A 51 -15.37 14.33 3.55
CA ALA A 51 -16.53 13.57 3.97
C ALA A 51 -17.17 14.21 5.19
N TYR A 52 -18.50 14.29 5.19
CA TYR A 52 -19.28 14.52 6.40
C TYR A 52 -19.41 13.20 7.15
N VAL A 53 -18.96 13.23 8.39
CA VAL A 53 -18.88 12.06 9.25
C VAL A 53 -19.51 12.42 10.59
N LYS A 54 -20.33 11.53 11.14
CA LYS A 54 -20.82 11.62 12.52
C LYS A 54 -19.75 11.02 13.44
N ASP A 55 -19.29 11.80 14.40
CA ASP A 55 -18.33 11.31 15.39
C ASP A 55 -19.06 10.57 16.52
N GLU A 56 -18.85 9.26 16.64
CA GLU A 56 -19.43 8.44 17.70
C GLU A 56 -18.36 7.95 18.68
N THR A 57 -17.15 8.52 18.60
CA THR A 57 -16.02 8.14 19.43
C THR A 57 -16.34 8.41 20.91
N PRO A 58 -16.16 7.41 21.81
CA PRO A 58 -16.29 7.61 23.24
C PRO A 58 -15.34 8.70 23.74
N ASP A 59 -15.78 9.50 24.71
CA ASP A 59 -15.00 10.56 25.37
C ASP A 59 -14.44 11.65 24.42
N SER A 60 -14.99 11.77 23.22
CA SER A 60 -14.68 12.84 22.28
C SER A 60 -15.53 14.07 22.55
N MET A 61 -14.92 15.27 22.51
CA MET A 61 -15.65 16.54 22.61
C MET A 61 -16.65 16.77 21.46
N THR A 62 -16.47 16.04 20.35
CA THR A 62 -17.33 16.10 19.16
C THR A 62 -18.30 14.92 19.07
N LYS A 63 -18.44 14.10 20.11
CA LYS A 63 -19.39 12.98 20.12
C LYS A 63 -20.81 13.44 19.76
N GLY A 64 -21.44 12.76 18.80
CA GLY A 64 -22.76 13.07 18.24
C GLY A 64 -22.78 14.20 17.21
N LYS A 65 -21.70 14.95 17.02
CA LYS A 65 -21.63 16.07 16.06
C LYS A 65 -21.18 15.58 14.68
N LYS A 66 -21.62 16.31 13.65
CA LYS A 66 -21.13 16.15 12.27
C LYS A 66 -19.81 16.89 12.12
N ILE A 67 -18.77 16.19 11.69
CA ILE A 67 -17.44 16.75 11.43
C ILE A 67 -17.06 16.51 9.96
N ILE A 68 -16.23 17.39 9.42
CA ILE A 68 -15.67 17.24 8.08
C ILE A 68 -14.29 16.62 8.20
N VAL A 69 -14.08 15.52 7.48
CA VAL A 69 -12.83 14.76 7.51
C VAL A 69 -12.31 14.57 6.08
N PRO A 70 -11.02 14.78 5.80
CA PRO A 70 -10.45 14.45 4.50
C PRO A 70 -10.43 12.94 4.29
N VAL A 71 -10.80 12.49 3.10
CA VAL A 71 -10.82 11.07 2.74
C VAL A 71 -10.05 10.83 1.44
N THR A 72 -9.46 9.65 1.33
CA THR A 72 -8.87 9.15 0.08
C THR A 72 -9.69 7.97 -0.40
N ILE A 73 -10.06 8.00 -1.68
CA ILE A 73 -10.77 6.90 -2.34
C ILE A 73 -9.74 5.98 -3.01
N LEU A 74 -9.82 4.70 -2.67
CA LEU A 74 -9.00 3.64 -3.23
C LEU A 74 -9.91 2.71 -4.03
N GLU A 75 -9.71 2.68 -5.34
CA GLU A 75 -10.42 1.74 -6.21
C GLU A 75 -9.72 0.38 -6.17
N CYS A 76 -10.51 -0.66 -5.94
CA CYS A 76 -10.09 -2.01 -5.63
C CYS A 76 -10.74 -2.98 -6.64
N PRO A 77 -10.20 -3.08 -7.87
CA PRO A 77 -10.71 -4.06 -8.83
C PRO A 77 -10.50 -5.47 -8.29
N SER A 78 -11.34 -6.41 -8.70
CA SER A 78 -11.24 -7.82 -8.33
C SER A 78 -9.85 -8.38 -8.61
N MET A 79 -9.41 -9.27 -7.72
CA MET A 79 -8.15 -9.99 -7.81
C MET A 79 -8.40 -11.45 -8.18
N LYS A 80 -7.43 -12.09 -8.83
CA LYS A 80 -7.40 -13.53 -9.07
C LYS A 80 -6.08 -14.12 -8.60
N ILE A 81 -6.09 -15.41 -8.25
CA ILE A 81 -4.88 -16.15 -7.88
C ILE A 81 -4.17 -16.56 -9.17
N PHE A 82 -2.90 -16.16 -9.32
CA PHE A 82 -2.02 -16.60 -10.39
C PHE A 82 -1.31 -17.91 -10.04
N SER A 83 -0.72 -18.00 -8.84
CA SER A 83 -0.02 -19.19 -8.37
C SER A 83 -0.03 -19.28 -6.86
N VAL A 84 0.22 -20.48 -6.35
CA VAL A 84 0.30 -20.81 -4.92
C VAL A 84 1.73 -21.22 -4.64
N ARG A 85 2.35 -20.57 -3.66
CA ARG A 85 3.75 -20.73 -3.32
C ARG A 85 3.91 -21.28 -1.92
N LEU A 86 4.61 -22.40 -1.82
CA LEU A 86 4.87 -23.09 -0.57
C LEU A 86 6.34 -22.93 -0.19
N TYR A 87 6.56 -22.54 1.05
CA TYR A 87 7.85 -22.23 1.61
C TYR A 87 8.25 -23.27 2.65
N LYS A 88 9.53 -23.65 2.62
CA LYS A 88 10.20 -24.41 3.69
C LYS A 88 11.51 -23.72 4.03
N HIS A 89 11.72 -23.41 5.30
CA HIS A 89 12.83 -22.62 5.84
C HIS A 89 13.03 -21.29 5.09
N GLY A 90 11.91 -20.65 4.71
CA GLY A 90 11.93 -19.38 3.95
C GLY A 90 12.30 -19.49 2.47
N ILE A 91 12.51 -20.70 1.94
CA ILE A 91 12.82 -20.96 0.54
C ILE A 91 11.58 -21.52 -0.16
N VAL A 92 11.32 -21.08 -1.39
CA VAL A 92 10.26 -21.63 -2.23
C VAL A 92 10.62 -23.04 -2.65
N LYS A 93 9.81 -24.01 -2.25
CA LYS A 93 10.00 -25.43 -2.61
C LYS A 93 9.11 -25.85 -3.76
N THR A 94 7.86 -25.44 -3.72
CA THR A 94 6.87 -25.78 -4.74
C THR A 94 6.04 -24.56 -5.08
N GLU A 95 5.72 -24.41 -6.37
CA GLU A 95 4.83 -23.39 -6.89
C GLU A 95 3.83 -24.07 -7.82
N VAL A 96 2.54 -23.96 -7.48
CA VAL A 96 1.44 -24.52 -8.26
C VAL A 96 0.77 -23.37 -9.02
N LEU A 97 0.64 -23.50 -10.32
CA LEU A 97 -0.04 -22.50 -11.14
C LEU A 97 -1.56 -22.58 -10.95
N GLY A 98 -2.23 -21.43 -11.03
CA GLY A 98 -3.69 -21.36 -10.94
C GLY A 98 -4.37 -21.67 -12.27
N ASP A 99 -5.63 -22.12 -12.18
CA ASP A 99 -6.48 -22.40 -13.32
C ASP A 99 -7.12 -21.12 -13.89
N ASN A 100 -7.57 -21.18 -15.15
CA ASN A 100 -8.34 -20.12 -15.83
C ASN A 100 -7.71 -18.71 -15.77
N LEU A 101 -6.44 -18.62 -16.18
CA LEU A 101 -5.66 -17.39 -16.19
C LEU A 101 -6.12 -16.42 -17.30
N ASP A 102 -6.20 -15.13 -16.96
CA ASP A 102 -6.60 -14.08 -17.92
C ASP A 102 -5.52 -13.84 -18.99
N LYS A 103 -5.95 -13.60 -20.24
CA LYS A 103 -5.05 -13.37 -21.40
C LYS A 103 -4.13 -12.16 -21.20
N GLU A 104 -4.58 -11.16 -20.44
CA GLU A 104 -3.81 -9.95 -20.12
C GLU A 104 -2.51 -10.22 -19.36
N LEU A 105 -2.39 -11.36 -18.66
CA LEU A 105 -1.16 -11.76 -17.96
C LEU A 105 0.04 -11.95 -18.89
N LYS A 106 -0.20 -12.27 -20.18
CA LYS A 106 0.85 -12.37 -21.21
C LYS A 106 1.68 -11.09 -21.39
N ARG A 107 1.17 -9.94 -20.93
CA ARG A 107 1.88 -8.66 -20.97
C ARG A 107 2.98 -8.54 -19.92
N VAL A 108 2.92 -9.35 -18.87
CA VAL A 108 3.88 -9.30 -17.75
C VAL A 108 4.69 -10.58 -17.66
N LEU A 109 4.06 -11.73 -17.93
CA LEU A 109 4.65 -13.05 -17.79
C LEU A 109 4.58 -13.83 -19.10
N LYS A 110 5.56 -14.73 -19.30
CA LYS A 110 5.47 -15.77 -20.32
C LYS A 110 4.61 -16.91 -19.74
N LEU A 111 3.41 -17.10 -20.28
CA LEU A 111 2.53 -18.17 -19.86
C LEU A 111 2.83 -19.48 -20.61
N PRO A 112 2.63 -20.65 -19.99
CA PRO A 112 2.70 -21.93 -20.68
C PRO A 112 1.67 -21.99 -21.83
N LYS A 113 1.98 -22.76 -22.88
CA LYS A 113 1.10 -22.89 -24.07
C LYS A 113 -0.18 -23.66 -23.75
N GLU A 114 -0.09 -24.66 -22.87
CA GLU A 114 -1.22 -25.47 -22.40
C GLU A 114 -1.58 -25.07 -20.97
N ASN A 115 -2.83 -24.66 -20.75
CA ASN A 115 -3.40 -24.56 -19.41
C ASN A 115 -3.91 -25.95 -19.03
N LYS A 116 -3.05 -26.76 -18.41
CA LYS A 116 -3.50 -27.98 -17.74
C LYS A 116 -4.29 -27.53 -16.51
N ASN A 117 -5.63 -27.55 -16.59
CA ASN A 117 -6.52 -27.19 -15.49
C ASN A 117 -6.45 -28.26 -14.38
N GLU A 118 -5.27 -28.42 -13.79
CA GLU A 118 -4.90 -29.49 -12.87
C GLU A 118 -4.45 -28.93 -11.51
N ALA A 119 -4.58 -27.61 -11.28
CA ALA A 119 -4.09 -26.97 -10.06
C ALA A 119 -4.68 -27.61 -8.80
N ILE A 120 -5.97 -27.95 -8.81
CA ILE A 120 -6.64 -28.60 -7.66
C ILE A 120 -6.02 -29.97 -7.37
N LYS A 121 -5.75 -30.77 -8.42
CA LYS A 121 -5.12 -32.09 -8.29
C LYS A 121 -3.69 -31.99 -7.78
N GLU A 122 -2.94 -30.96 -8.22
CA GLU A 122 -1.60 -30.69 -7.71
C GLU A 122 -1.63 -30.27 -6.24
N LEU A 123 -2.58 -29.42 -5.84
CA LEU A 123 -2.77 -28.99 -4.45
C LEU A 123 -3.17 -30.14 -3.51
N GLU A 124 -3.89 -31.15 -4.00
CA GLU A 124 -4.25 -32.35 -3.22
C GLU A 124 -3.07 -33.27 -2.90
N LYS A 125 -2.06 -33.31 -3.78
CA LYS A 125 -0.85 -34.12 -3.55
C LYS A 125 0.07 -33.53 -2.47
N ILE A 126 -0.16 -32.29 -2.07
CA ILE A 126 0.72 -31.55 -1.17
C ILE A 126 0.44 -31.94 0.27
N LYS A 127 1.42 -32.57 0.91
CA LYS A 127 1.40 -32.85 2.35
C LYS A 127 1.71 -31.56 3.13
N PRO A 128 0.80 -31.07 4.01
CA PRO A 128 0.98 -29.81 4.74
C PRO A 128 2.22 -29.80 5.65
N GLU A 129 2.57 -30.94 6.25
CA GLU A 129 3.66 -31.11 7.21
C GLU A 129 5.05 -30.77 6.64
N ASN A 130 5.18 -30.80 5.31
CA ASN A 130 6.47 -30.56 4.66
C ASN A 130 6.84 -29.08 4.51
N TYR A 131 5.93 -28.17 4.85
CA TYR A 131 6.05 -26.73 4.58
C TYR A 131 5.77 -25.91 5.83
N ASP A 132 6.33 -24.71 5.89
CA ASP A 132 6.16 -23.79 7.03
C ASP A 132 5.15 -22.68 6.71
N GLU A 133 5.13 -22.23 5.45
CA GLU A 133 4.30 -21.11 5.04
C GLU A 133 3.75 -21.30 3.63
N LEU A 134 2.48 -20.94 3.45
CA LEU A 134 1.81 -20.87 2.17
C LEU A 134 1.44 -19.42 1.88
N ARG A 135 1.82 -18.94 0.70
CA ARG A 135 1.47 -17.62 0.18
C ARG A 135 0.91 -17.76 -1.23
N ILE A 136 0.13 -16.78 -1.67
CA ILE A 136 -0.45 -16.78 -3.01
C ILE A 136 0.11 -15.61 -3.80
N ILE A 137 0.43 -15.82 -5.08
CA ILE A 137 0.67 -14.74 -6.01
C ILE A 137 -0.69 -14.37 -6.58
N CYS A 138 -1.14 -13.16 -6.28
CA CYS A 138 -2.37 -12.62 -6.83
C CYS A 138 -2.05 -11.56 -7.87
N TYR A 139 -3.00 -11.36 -8.78
CA TYR A 139 -2.97 -10.27 -9.72
C TYR A 139 -4.30 -9.51 -9.74
N SER A 140 -4.22 -8.20 -9.95
CA SER A 140 -5.39 -7.34 -10.10
C SER A 140 -5.92 -7.36 -11.54
N GLN A 141 -7.21 -7.03 -11.70
CA GLN A 141 -7.85 -6.84 -13.01
C GLN A 141 -8.12 -5.34 -13.29
N PRO A 142 -7.08 -4.52 -13.57
CA PRO A 142 -7.23 -3.07 -13.72
C PRO A 142 -8.05 -2.62 -14.93
N LYS A 143 -8.33 -3.53 -15.87
CA LYS A 143 -9.20 -3.29 -17.03
C LYS A 143 -10.64 -2.99 -16.59
N LYS A 144 -11.14 -3.65 -15.55
CA LYS A 144 -12.47 -3.38 -14.96
C LYS A 144 -12.56 -1.96 -14.41
N ALA A 145 -11.47 -1.50 -13.79
CA ALA A 145 -11.33 -0.12 -13.30
C ALA A 145 -10.97 0.89 -14.41
N GLN A 146 -10.78 0.47 -15.67
CA GLN A 146 -10.36 1.31 -16.79
C GLN A 146 -9.05 2.11 -16.57
N ILE A 147 -8.19 1.67 -15.66
CA ILE A 147 -6.95 2.39 -15.32
C ILE A 147 -5.84 2.05 -16.31
N LYS A 148 -5.63 0.76 -16.54
CA LYS A 148 -4.60 0.21 -17.44
C LYS A 148 -4.96 -1.21 -17.87
N LYS A 149 -4.35 -1.68 -18.95
CA LYS A 149 -4.53 -3.05 -19.47
C LYS A 149 -3.58 -4.07 -18.83
N THR A 150 -2.46 -3.64 -18.26
CA THR A 150 -1.44 -4.52 -17.67
C THR A 150 -1.80 -4.85 -16.22
N PRO A 151 -1.98 -6.13 -15.84
CA PRO A 151 -2.26 -6.51 -14.46
C PRO A 151 -1.03 -6.25 -13.58
N ASP A 152 -1.26 -5.99 -12.30
CA ASP A 152 -0.20 -5.93 -11.31
C ASP A 152 -0.18 -7.20 -10.48
N LEU A 153 1.01 -7.79 -10.28
CA LEU A 153 1.20 -8.98 -9.48
C LEU A 153 1.83 -8.66 -8.14
N VAL A 154 1.36 -9.34 -7.10
CA VAL A 154 1.98 -9.32 -5.79
C VAL A 154 1.78 -10.64 -5.08
N GLU A 155 2.78 -11.06 -4.33
CA GLU A 155 2.63 -12.13 -3.35
C GLU A 155 1.85 -11.61 -2.14
N VAL A 156 0.79 -12.31 -1.76
CA VAL A 156 -0.07 -12.02 -0.62
C VAL A 156 -0.01 -13.16 0.38
N GLY A 157 0.11 -12.83 1.66
CA GLY A 157 0.07 -13.78 2.75
C GLY A 157 -1.36 -14.16 3.14
N LEU A 158 -1.55 -15.41 3.56
CA LEU A 158 -2.79 -15.90 4.14
C LEU A 158 -2.67 -16.06 5.65
N SER A 159 -3.78 -15.96 6.39
CA SER A 159 -3.87 -16.32 7.81
C SER A 159 -4.34 -17.77 7.99
N GLY A 160 -4.23 -18.29 9.23
CA GLY A 160 -4.67 -19.65 9.57
C GLY A 160 -3.58 -20.72 9.51
N SER A 161 -3.98 -21.96 9.79
CA SER A 161 -3.13 -23.15 9.63
C SER A 161 -2.85 -23.44 8.15
N ILE A 162 -1.86 -24.27 7.83
CA ILE A 162 -1.55 -24.61 6.43
C ILE A 162 -2.72 -25.33 5.76
N SER A 163 -3.45 -26.16 6.51
CA SER A 163 -4.65 -26.85 6.03
C SER A 163 -5.77 -25.86 5.66
N GLU A 164 -6.04 -24.88 6.54
CA GLU A 164 -7.01 -23.80 6.27
C GLU A 164 -6.61 -22.93 5.08
N LYS A 165 -5.31 -22.66 4.92
CA LYS A 165 -4.82 -21.92 3.76
C LYS A 165 -5.05 -22.70 2.47
N LEU A 166 -4.80 -24.00 2.46
CA LEU A 166 -5.01 -24.85 1.30
C LEU A 166 -6.50 -24.95 0.96
N SER A 167 -7.39 -25.10 1.94
CA SER A 167 -8.83 -25.14 1.69
C SER A 167 -9.34 -23.82 1.10
N PHE A 168 -8.90 -22.68 1.66
CA PHE A 168 -9.22 -21.36 1.12
C PHE A 168 -8.75 -21.20 -0.34
N VAL A 169 -7.52 -21.64 -0.63
CA VAL A 169 -6.97 -21.59 -1.99
C VAL A 169 -7.79 -22.45 -2.94
N LYS A 170 -8.11 -23.70 -2.57
CA LYS A 170 -8.93 -24.60 -3.41
C LYS A 170 -10.30 -24.00 -3.73
N GLU A 171 -10.92 -23.31 -2.78
CA GLU A 171 -12.24 -22.69 -2.99
C GLU A 171 -12.18 -21.50 -3.96
N ARG A 172 -11.10 -20.70 -3.88
CA ARG A 172 -10.96 -19.41 -4.59
C ARG A 172 -10.07 -19.46 -5.84
N ILE A 173 -9.40 -20.57 -6.12
CA ILE A 173 -8.61 -20.74 -7.34
C ILE A 173 -9.51 -20.64 -8.59
N GLY A 174 -9.06 -19.90 -9.61
CA GLY A 174 -9.88 -19.60 -10.80
C GLY A 174 -11.07 -18.65 -10.59
N LYS A 175 -11.41 -18.29 -9.34
CA LYS A 175 -12.49 -17.36 -9.00
C LYS A 175 -11.96 -15.96 -8.70
N GLU A 176 -12.87 -15.00 -8.72
CA GLU A 176 -12.58 -13.61 -8.39
C GLU A 176 -12.67 -13.35 -6.89
N ILE A 177 -11.74 -12.53 -6.40
CA ILE A 177 -11.58 -12.13 -5.01
C ILE A 177 -11.96 -10.65 -4.92
N TYR A 178 -12.97 -10.35 -4.11
CA TYR A 178 -13.48 -9.00 -3.91
C TYR A 178 -12.97 -8.42 -2.59
N VAL A 179 -12.89 -7.09 -2.52
CA VAL A 179 -12.35 -6.39 -1.34
C VAL A 179 -13.30 -6.48 -0.13
N SER A 180 -14.62 -6.54 -0.39
CA SER A 180 -15.68 -6.63 0.62
C SER A 180 -15.58 -7.85 1.54
N ASP A 181 -14.97 -8.93 1.04
CA ASP A 181 -14.88 -10.20 1.78
C ASP A 181 -13.84 -10.12 2.92
N PHE A 182 -12.88 -9.18 2.85
CA PHE A 182 -11.72 -9.13 3.75
C PHE A 182 -11.55 -7.83 4.52
N PHE A 183 -12.18 -6.75 4.06
CA PHE A 183 -12.11 -5.44 4.70
C PHE A 183 -13.50 -4.94 5.06
N GLU A 184 -13.64 -4.50 6.31
CA GLU A 184 -14.91 -4.05 6.86
C GLU A 184 -14.86 -2.56 7.23
N LYS A 185 -16.05 -1.94 7.28
CA LYS A 185 -16.22 -0.58 7.78
C LYS A 185 -15.71 -0.49 9.22
N GLY A 186 -14.97 0.57 9.53
CA GLY A 186 -14.42 0.81 10.86
C GLY A 186 -13.12 0.06 11.16
N GLN A 187 -12.65 -0.82 10.28
CA GLN A 187 -11.37 -1.50 10.45
C GLN A 187 -10.19 -0.53 10.27
N LEU A 188 -9.07 -0.81 10.96
CA LEU A 188 -7.80 -0.14 10.70
C LEU A 188 -7.01 -0.91 9.65
N VAL A 189 -6.42 -0.21 8.70
CA VAL A 189 -5.61 -0.79 7.63
C VAL A 189 -4.29 -0.05 7.50
N ASP A 190 -3.29 -0.75 7.01
CA ASP A 190 -2.04 -0.12 6.58
C ASP A 190 -2.05 0.02 5.06
N THR A 191 -1.66 1.19 4.56
CA THR A 191 -1.48 1.40 3.13
C THR A 191 0.00 1.38 2.80
N ARG A 192 0.40 0.52 1.86
CA ARG A 192 1.80 0.37 1.41
C ARG A 192 1.91 0.77 -0.06
N GLY A 193 2.87 1.62 -0.38
CA GLY A 193 2.98 2.11 -1.74
C GLY A 193 4.07 3.13 -1.95
N LEU A 194 4.00 3.80 -3.10
CA LEU A 194 5.03 4.75 -3.53
C LEU A 194 4.59 6.20 -3.33
N THR A 195 5.55 7.02 -2.91
CA THR A 195 5.39 8.47 -2.86
C THR A 195 5.46 9.12 -4.25
N LYS A 196 4.81 10.26 -4.43
CA LYS A 196 4.90 11.07 -5.66
C LYS A 196 6.35 11.45 -5.95
N GLY A 197 6.82 11.17 -7.16
CA GLY A 197 8.16 11.55 -7.63
C GLY A 197 8.30 13.07 -7.75
N LYS A 198 9.44 13.61 -7.33
CA LYS A 198 9.81 15.03 -7.48
C LYS A 198 11.16 15.23 -8.18
N GLY A 199 11.79 14.16 -8.66
CA GLY A 199 13.07 14.20 -9.37
C GLY A 199 14.27 14.55 -8.48
N LEU A 200 15.30 15.13 -9.10
CA LEU A 200 16.46 15.68 -8.40
C LEU A 200 16.05 16.96 -7.67
N CYS A 201 16.32 17.03 -6.37
CA CYS A 201 16.02 18.20 -5.55
C CYS A 201 17.25 18.63 -4.75
N GLY A 202 17.40 19.94 -4.56
CA GLY A 202 18.43 20.51 -3.70
C GLY A 202 18.24 20.17 -2.21
N PRO A 203 19.28 20.38 -1.39
CA PRO A 203 19.32 19.94 0.01
C PRO A 203 18.26 20.63 0.89
N VAL A 204 17.90 21.89 0.58
CA VAL A 204 16.83 22.63 1.27
C VAL A 204 15.50 21.87 1.21
N LYS A 205 15.00 21.57 0.00
CA LYS A 205 13.73 20.85 -0.18
C LYS A 205 13.84 19.37 0.22
N ARG A 206 14.99 18.74 0.02
CA ARG A 206 15.21 17.32 0.29
C ARG A 206 15.31 17.02 1.78
N MET A 207 16.01 17.84 2.56
CA MET A 207 16.29 17.59 3.98
C MET A 207 15.59 18.55 4.94
N GLY A 208 15.00 19.65 4.43
CA GLY A 208 14.39 20.69 5.27
C GLY A 208 15.44 21.61 5.91
N LEU A 209 16.48 21.99 5.16
CA LEU A 209 17.43 23.00 5.63
C LEU A 209 16.78 24.40 5.60
N SER A 210 17.22 25.28 6.49
CA SER A 210 16.96 26.71 6.37
C SER A 210 17.71 27.30 5.17
N LEU A 211 17.22 28.44 4.69
CA LEU A 211 17.92 29.27 3.72
C LEU A 211 19.05 30.04 4.43
N LYS A 212 20.14 30.30 3.70
CA LYS A 212 21.17 31.26 4.16
C LYS A 212 20.63 32.70 4.11
N SER A 213 21.41 33.67 4.59
CA SER A 213 21.11 35.09 4.40
C SER A 213 21.02 35.45 2.91
N HIS A 214 20.18 36.44 2.58
CA HIS A 214 20.00 36.92 1.20
C HIS A 214 21.30 37.48 0.59
N LYS A 215 22.20 38.02 1.42
CA LYS A 215 23.53 38.53 1.00
C LYS A 215 24.60 37.44 0.89
N SER A 216 24.23 36.16 1.02
CA SER A 216 25.23 35.09 0.93
C SER A 216 25.78 34.95 -0.48
N GLU A 217 27.10 35.06 -0.59
CA GLU A 217 27.81 34.87 -1.86
C GLU A 217 27.62 33.43 -2.37
N LYS A 218 27.53 33.28 -3.70
CA LYS A 218 27.42 31.99 -4.41
C LYS A 218 26.21 31.14 -3.99
N GLY A 219 25.14 31.80 -3.55
CA GLY A 219 23.79 31.24 -3.46
C GLY A 219 23.34 30.82 -2.06
N VAL A 220 22.01 30.88 -1.90
CA VAL A 220 21.31 30.81 -0.62
C VAL A 220 20.86 29.39 -0.24
N ARG A 221 20.70 28.49 -1.23
CA ARG A 221 19.98 27.21 -1.10
C ARG A 221 20.90 26.00 -0.90
N ARG A 222 22.02 26.19 -0.21
CA ARG A 222 23.07 25.18 0.01
C ARG A 222 23.40 25.06 1.52
N PRO A 223 23.92 23.92 2.00
CA PRO A 223 24.37 23.82 3.38
C PRO A 223 25.50 24.83 3.68
N GLY A 224 25.67 25.16 4.96
CA GLY A 224 26.75 26.03 5.44
C GLY A 224 28.12 25.40 5.21
N SER A 225 28.32 24.21 5.81
CA SER A 225 29.51 23.37 5.67
C SER A 225 29.13 21.92 5.35
N LEU A 226 30.04 21.18 4.72
CA LEU A 226 29.91 19.74 4.46
C LEU A 226 30.52 18.87 5.58
N GLY A 227 31.20 19.46 6.57
CA GLY A 227 31.79 18.75 7.68
C GLY A 227 32.89 19.56 8.39
N PRO A 228 33.38 19.07 9.54
CA PRO A 228 34.59 19.59 10.17
C PRO A 228 35.84 19.22 9.36
N TRP A 229 37.01 19.77 9.72
CA TRP A 229 38.29 19.40 9.11
C TRP A 229 38.60 17.91 9.32
N HIS A 230 38.53 17.45 10.57
CA HIS A 230 38.73 16.05 10.95
C HIS A 230 37.40 15.44 11.40
N PRO A 231 36.96 14.30 10.83
CA PRO A 231 37.64 13.48 9.82
C PRO A 231 37.59 14.10 8.41
N ARG A 232 38.66 13.91 7.62
CA ARG A 232 38.82 14.46 6.25
C ARG A 232 37.97 13.70 5.21
N ARG A 233 36.65 13.66 5.42
CA ARG A 233 35.68 13.04 4.52
C ARG A 233 34.28 13.60 4.72
N VAL A 234 33.49 13.63 3.66
CA VAL A 234 32.05 13.97 3.77
C VAL A 234 31.29 12.75 4.29
N THR A 235 30.57 12.91 5.39
CA THR A 235 29.76 11.81 5.93
C THR A 235 28.41 11.73 5.21
N PHE A 236 27.83 10.53 5.10
CA PHE A 236 26.50 10.33 4.49
C PHE A 236 25.37 11.08 5.23
N ARG A 237 25.63 11.55 6.45
CA ARG A 237 24.67 12.29 7.29
C ARG A 237 24.46 13.72 6.79
N VAL A 238 25.39 14.24 6.01
CA VAL A 238 25.38 15.62 5.50
C VAL A 238 24.26 15.78 4.49
N ALA A 239 23.52 16.87 4.61
CA ALA A 239 22.40 17.16 3.73
C ALA A 239 22.88 17.56 2.33
N GLN A 240 22.75 16.64 1.37
CA GLN A 240 23.10 16.86 -0.02
C GLN A 240 21.88 16.87 -0.95
N ALA A 241 22.06 17.37 -2.17
CA ALA A 241 21.07 17.23 -3.24
C ALA A 241 20.89 15.75 -3.62
N GLY A 242 19.76 15.41 -4.24
CA GLY A 242 19.51 14.05 -4.70
C GLY A 242 18.04 13.79 -5.00
N GLN A 243 17.73 12.54 -5.32
CA GLN A 243 16.36 12.10 -5.59
C GLN A 243 15.43 12.43 -4.41
N VAL A 244 14.22 12.90 -4.74
CA VAL A 244 13.09 13.04 -3.82
C VAL A 244 11.84 12.42 -4.43
N GLY A 245 11.14 11.60 -3.65
CA GLY A 245 9.94 10.88 -4.10
C GLY A 245 10.28 9.63 -4.92
N LEU A 246 9.25 8.87 -5.30
CA LEU A 246 9.38 7.46 -5.75
C LEU A 246 10.04 6.56 -4.71
N PHE A 247 9.76 6.85 -3.43
CA PHE A 247 10.15 6.01 -2.30
C PHE A 247 8.99 5.13 -1.84
N THR A 248 9.29 3.92 -1.42
CA THR A 248 8.34 3.05 -0.71
C THR A 248 8.06 3.58 0.69
N ARG A 249 6.78 3.70 1.02
CA ARG A 249 6.32 4.12 2.35
C ARG A 249 5.12 3.28 2.76
N VAL A 250 4.97 3.19 4.06
CA VAL A 250 3.82 2.59 4.73
C VAL A 250 3.21 3.68 5.59
N ILE A 251 1.91 3.91 5.42
CA ILE A 251 1.12 4.70 6.37
C ILE A 251 0.32 3.70 7.19
N TYR A 252 0.50 3.78 8.51
CA TYR A 252 -0.07 2.84 9.46
C TYR A 252 -1.39 3.34 10.03
N ASN A 253 -2.29 2.42 10.38
CA ASN A 253 -3.52 2.70 11.13
C ASN A 253 -4.45 3.73 10.45
N ASN A 254 -4.61 3.60 9.14
CA ASN A 254 -5.64 4.34 8.44
C ASN A 254 -7.02 3.71 8.74
N LYS A 255 -8.02 4.52 9.08
CA LYS A 255 -9.37 4.04 9.35
C LYS A 255 -10.16 3.90 8.06
N VAL A 256 -10.77 2.74 7.84
CA VAL A 256 -11.74 2.51 6.75
C VAL A 256 -13.08 3.09 7.18
N LEU A 257 -13.60 4.04 6.41
CA LEU A 257 -14.89 4.67 6.69
C LEU A 257 -16.04 3.95 5.98
N ASP A 258 -15.75 3.38 4.81
CA ASP A 258 -16.73 2.64 4.02
C ASP A 258 -16.04 1.71 3.00
N VAL A 259 -16.73 0.63 2.67
CA VAL A 259 -16.35 -0.33 1.62
C VAL A 259 -17.58 -0.55 0.76
N GLY A 260 -17.49 -0.18 -0.51
CA GLY A 260 -18.62 -0.19 -1.43
C GLY A 260 -18.34 -0.97 -2.71
N LYS A 261 -19.43 -1.40 -3.35
CA LYS A 261 -19.39 -2.03 -4.67
C LYS A 261 -19.36 -0.98 -5.78
N ALA A 262 -18.96 -1.41 -6.98
CA ALA A 262 -19.09 -0.61 -8.20
C ALA A 262 -20.47 0.09 -8.31
N GLY A 263 -20.47 1.40 -8.59
CA GLY A 263 -21.70 2.18 -8.83
C GLY A 263 -22.56 2.46 -7.60
N SER A 264 -22.18 2.03 -6.39
CA SER A 264 -23.00 2.25 -5.20
C SER A 264 -23.06 3.71 -4.74
N ARG A 265 -22.10 4.54 -5.18
CA ARG A 265 -21.99 5.97 -4.85
C ARG A 265 -21.83 6.80 -6.11
N LYS A 266 -22.80 7.67 -6.41
CA LYS A 266 -22.81 8.53 -7.60
C LYS A 266 -21.77 9.66 -7.52
N GLU A 267 -21.38 10.02 -6.30
CA GLU A 267 -20.42 11.08 -5.99
C GLU A 267 -19.00 10.74 -6.44
N LEU A 268 -18.70 9.44 -6.68
CA LEU A 268 -17.38 8.95 -7.10
C LEU A 268 -17.16 9.07 -8.62
N THR A 269 -17.61 10.18 -9.20
CA THR A 269 -17.50 10.48 -10.63
C THR A 269 -16.64 11.72 -10.85
N ASN A 270 -16.05 11.83 -12.04
CA ASN A 270 -15.24 12.98 -12.49
C ASN A 270 -14.09 13.40 -11.55
N ILE A 271 -13.37 12.43 -10.97
CA ILE A 271 -12.22 12.71 -10.12
C ILE A 271 -11.06 13.22 -10.98
N LYS A 272 -10.51 14.39 -10.61
CA LYS A 272 -9.41 15.05 -11.34
C LYS A 272 -8.22 14.11 -11.59
N ASN A 273 -7.78 14.03 -12.84
CA ASN A 273 -6.69 13.16 -13.33
C ASN A 273 -6.92 11.65 -13.12
N TYR A 274 -8.16 11.24 -12.85
CA TYR A 274 -8.55 9.85 -12.68
C TYR A 274 -9.70 9.47 -13.61
N GLY A 275 -10.87 10.08 -13.43
CA GLY A 275 -12.13 9.72 -14.08
C GLY A 275 -13.16 9.22 -13.05
N ASN A 276 -13.99 8.27 -13.46
CA ASN A 276 -15.01 7.64 -12.61
C ASN A 276 -14.45 6.41 -11.91
N VAL A 277 -14.97 6.10 -10.72
CA VAL A 277 -14.70 4.84 -10.02
C VAL A 277 -15.70 3.79 -10.50
N ASN A 278 -15.20 2.76 -11.20
CA ASN A 278 -16.04 1.78 -11.90
C ASN A 278 -16.07 0.40 -11.23
N SER A 279 -15.15 0.14 -10.31
CA SER A 279 -15.07 -1.10 -9.54
C SER A 279 -15.27 -0.85 -8.04
N ASP A 280 -15.21 -1.92 -7.25
CA ASP A 280 -15.33 -1.84 -5.80
C ASP A 280 -14.30 -0.87 -5.22
N PHE A 281 -14.63 -0.24 -4.10
CA PHE A 281 -13.80 0.81 -3.53
C PHE A 281 -13.73 0.74 -2.02
N VAL A 282 -12.67 1.32 -1.49
CA VAL A 282 -12.46 1.52 -0.06
C VAL A 282 -12.21 3.00 0.17
N ILE A 283 -12.99 3.58 1.09
CA ILE A 283 -12.82 4.97 1.51
C ILE A 283 -12.03 4.98 2.81
N VAL A 284 -10.89 5.64 2.77
CA VAL A 284 -9.93 5.68 3.86
C VAL A 284 -9.83 7.10 4.42
N GLN A 285 -9.85 7.23 5.74
CA GLN A 285 -9.62 8.50 6.42
C GLN A 285 -8.20 9.02 6.14
N GLY A 286 -8.12 10.32 5.82
CA GLY A 286 -6.88 11.05 5.63
C GLY A 286 -6.27 10.84 4.26
N SER A 287 -4.95 10.98 4.20
CA SER A 287 -4.17 10.91 2.97
C SER A 287 -3.50 9.54 2.79
N VAL A 288 -3.48 9.04 1.56
CA VAL A 288 -2.66 7.89 1.17
C VAL A 288 -1.50 8.35 0.28
N GLN A 289 -0.36 7.68 0.35
CA GLN A 289 0.80 7.96 -0.50
C GLN A 289 0.50 7.77 -2.00
N GLY A 290 1.23 8.52 -2.83
CA GLY A 290 1.20 8.35 -4.27
C GLY A 290 0.26 9.32 -5.00
N THR A 291 0.37 9.27 -6.32
CA THR A 291 -0.48 10.01 -7.27
C THR A 291 -1.76 9.25 -7.54
N ALA A 292 -2.73 9.89 -8.20
CA ALA A 292 -3.84 9.16 -8.83
C ALA A 292 -3.30 8.06 -9.77
N LYS A 293 -4.07 6.99 -9.96
CA LYS A 293 -3.74 5.77 -10.75
C LYS A 293 -2.56 4.95 -10.23
N ARG A 294 -1.98 5.31 -9.08
CA ARG A 294 -0.85 4.57 -8.50
C ARG A 294 -1.37 3.31 -7.80
N GLN A 295 -0.76 2.18 -8.15
CA GLN A 295 -0.93 0.90 -7.45
C GLN A 295 -0.39 0.97 -6.01
N LEU A 296 -1.17 0.42 -5.09
CA LEU A 296 -0.95 0.37 -3.66
C LEU A 296 -1.37 -1.02 -3.15
N ILE A 297 -0.91 -1.36 -1.96
CA ILE A 297 -1.36 -2.56 -1.24
C ILE A 297 -2.00 -2.10 0.05
N ILE A 298 -3.26 -2.43 0.24
CA ILE A 298 -3.92 -2.33 1.54
C ILE A 298 -3.64 -3.63 2.26
N THR A 299 -3.18 -3.56 3.51
CA THR A 299 -3.03 -4.76 4.33
C THR A 299 -3.71 -4.58 5.67
N GLN A 300 -3.88 -5.70 6.34
CA GLN A 300 -4.13 -5.73 7.77
C GLN A 300 -3.04 -4.93 8.52
N PRO A 301 -3.42 -4.28 9.64
CA PRO A 301 -2.55 -3.35 10.32
C PRO A 301 -1.44 -4.12 11.04
N LEU A 302 -0.18 -3.72 10.82
CA LEU A 302 0.95 -4.33 11.52
C LEU A 302 0.91 -4.02 13.02
N ARG A 303 0.47 -2.82 13.39
CA ARG A 303 0.51 -2.31 14.76
C ARG A 303 -0.67 -1.42 15.08
N VAL A 304 -1.70 -2.00 15.70
CA VAL A 304 -2.91 -1.26 16.06
C VAL A 304 -2.63 -0.25 17.16
N THR A 305 -2.92 1.03 16.89
CA THR A 305 -2.82 2.09 17.92
C THR A 305 -4.15 2.22 18.65
N LYS A 306 -4.15 2.11 19.99
CA LYS A 306 -5.36 2.24 20.83
C LYS A 306 -6.18 3.50 20.49
N LYS A 307 -5.52 4.64 20.31
CA LYS A 307 -6.17 5.91 19.94
C LYS A 307 -6.92 5.87 18.61
N GLN A 308 -6.37 5.21 17.59
CA GLN A 308 -7.04 5.11 16.29
C GLN A 308 -8.13 4.03 16.31
N ASN A 309 -7.94 2.97 17.09
CA ASN A 309 -8.93 1.90 17.19
C ASN A 309 -10.24 2.40 17.83
N LYS A 310 -10.13 3.20 18.90
CA LYS A 310 -11.27 3.80 19.60
C LYS A 310 -12.12 4.73 18.74
N LYS A 311 -11.55 5.36 17.70
CA LYS A 311 -12.31 6.28 16.86
C LYS A 311 -13.45 5.55 16.16
N SER A 312 -14.66 6.02 16.36
CA SER A 312 -15.85 5.56 15.66
C SER A 312 -16.40 6.70 14.83
N LEU A 313 -16.36 6.52 13.52
CA LEU A 313 -16.65 7.55 12.54
C LEU A 313 -17.63 6.96 11.54
N GLU A 314 -18.87 7.46 11.55
CA GLU A 314 -19.90 7.02 10.64
C GLU A 314 -19.97 7.96 9.44
N LEU A 315 -19.74 7.43 8.24
CA LEU A 315 -19.80 8.20 7.00
C LEU A 315 -21.26 8.54 6.65
N ILE A 316 -21.56 9.83 6.52
CA ILE A 316 -22.87 10.33 6.07
C ILE A 316 -22.81 10.59 4.56
N GLU A 317 -21.93 11.49 4.13
CA GLU A 317 -21.88 12.01 2.75
C GLU A 317 -20.43 12.34 2.34
N ILE A 318 -20.15 12.32 1.04
CA ILE A 318 -18.85 12.67 0.44
C ILE A 318 -19.04 13.89 -0.47
N ARG A 319 -18.08 14.82 -0.40
CA ARG A 319 -18.02 16.07 -1.15
C ARG A 319 -16.66 16.28 -1.82
#